data_AF-A0A352IJD4-F1
#
_entry.id   AF-A0A352IJD4-F1
#
_cell.length_a   1.000
_cell.length_b   1.000
_cell.length_c   1.000
_cell.angle_alpha   90.00
_cell.angle_beta   90.00
_cell.angle_gamma   90.00
#
_symmetry.space_group_name_H-M   'P 1'
#
loop_
_entity.id
_entity.type
_entity.pdbx_description
1 polymer ?
#
loop_
_entity_poly.entity_id
_entity_poly.type
_entity_poly.pdbx_seq_one_letter_code
_entity_poly.pdbx_strand_id
1 'polypeptide(L)'
;MEFNKNKIDFNEISLNIKRRYYKFIGIGSGRIVYDLENGYVVKIAKNNRGIAQNKTEYEISLSDNTNLFAKILDVSENFKYLVMEKAIKIKDIFYVWKYFNVKNNRELYQVKNLQNISSKYGLLLVDLGRPVNWGLLNERPVIIDYGYTNEVRRRYYMHPLLRLLRK
;
A
#
# COMPACT_ATOMS: atom_id res chain seq x y z
N MET A 1 16.74 -16.38 -16.93
CA MET A 1 17.35 -15.18 -16.33
C MET A 1 16.94 -15.15 -14.88
N GLU A 2 17.84 -15.53 -13.98
CA GLU A 2 17.62 -15.48 -12.53
C GLU A 2 17.52 -14.03 -12.07
N PHE A 3 16.47 -13.71 -11.31
CA PHE A 3 16.40 -12.47 -10.57
C PHE A 3 17.48 -12.51 -9.48
N ASN A 4 18.59 -11.83 -9.72
CA ASN A 4 19.61 -11.60 -8.71
C ASN A 4 19.07 -10.56 -7.70
N LYS A 5 18.25 -11.02 -6.75
CA LYS A 5 17.79 -10.21 -5.62
C LYS A 5 19.00 -9.98 -4.71
N ASN A 6 19.72 -8.88 -4.91
CA ASN A 6 20.50 -8.32 -3.81
C ASN A 6 19.51 -8.12 -2.65
N LYS A 7 19.70 -8.89 -1.56
CA LYS A 7 18.87 -8.82 -0.36
C LYS A 7 18.85 -7.36 0.11
N ILE A 8 17.66 -6.82 0.36
CA ILE A 8 17.54 -5.44 0.83
C ILE A 8 18.22 -5.30 2.19
N ASP A 9 19.19 -4.37 2.30
CA ASP A 9 19.79 -4.01 3.57
C ASP A 9 18.96 -2.93 4.27
N PHE A 10 18.13 -3.36 5.22
CA PHE A 10 17.30 -2.46 6.03
C PHE A 10 18.11 -1.59 7.01
N ASN A 11 19.33 -1.99 7.38
CA ASN A 11 20.22 -1.17 8.21
C ASN A 11 20.77 0.00 7.40
N GLU A 12 21.18 -0.27 6.15
CA GLU A 12 21.60 0.78 5.22
C GLU A 12 20.46 1.77 4.96
N ILE A 13 19.25 1.26 4.68
CA ILE A 13 18.07 2.13 4.52
C ILE A 13 17.86 2.99 5.77
N SER A 14 17.92 2.40 6.96
CA SER A 14 17.76 3.14 8.22
C SER A 14 18.81 4.24 8.40
N LEU A 15 20.07 3.95 8.06
CA LEU A 15 21.17 4.90 8.14
C LEU A 15 20.99 6.06 7.15
N ASN A 16 20.63 5.76 5.90
CA ASN A 16 20.43 6.76 4.85
C ASN A 16 19.24 7.69 5.18
N ILE A 17 18.20 7.18 5.83
CA ILE A 17 17.09 8.01 6.33
C ILE A 17 17.58 8.95 7.43
N LYS A 18 18.37 8.46 8.40
CA LYS A 18 18.95 9.32 9.46
C LYS A 18 19.85 10.41 8.89
N ARG A 19 20.58 10.10 7.82
CA ARG A 19 21.43 11.03 7.05
C ARG A 19 20.65 11.95 6.12
N ARG A 20 19.32 11.79 6.01
CA ARG A 20 18.42 12.56 5.13
C ARG A 20 18.74 12.42 3.64
N TYR A 21 19.27 11.28 3.23
CA TYR A 21 19.57 10.99 1.83
C TYR A 21 18.33 10.58 1.04
N TYR A 22 17.27 10.13 1.71
CA TYR A 22 16.01 9.79 1.06
C TYR A 22 14.98 10.89 1.22
N LYS A 23 14.29 11.19 0.12
CA LYS A 23 13.24 12.20 0.08
C LYS A 23 11.99 11.71 0.82
N PHE A 24 11.52 12.50 1.78
CA PHE A 24 10.24 12.28 2.44
C PHE A 24 9.08 12.45 1.45
N ILE A 25 8.16 11.48 1.41
CA ILE A 25 6.95 11.52 0.57
C ILE A 25 5.72 11.90 1.40
N GLY A 26 5.58 11.32 2.60
CA GLY A 26 4.40 11.55 3.40
C GLY A 26 4.36 10.77 4.70
N ILE A 27 3.39 11.15 5.54
CA ILE A 27 3.13 10.54 6.84
C ILE A 27 1.65 10.19 6.96
N GLY A 28 1.39 8.93 7.27
CA GLY A 28 0.04 8.42 7.56
C GLY A 28 -0.14 8.16 9.05
N SER A 29 -1.29 7.61 9.45
CA SER A 29 -1.58 7.25 10.84
C SER A 29 -0.61 6.18 11.38
N GLY A 30 -0.27 5.19 10.55
CA GLY A 30 0.60 4.06 10.93
C GLY A 30 2.05 4.19 10.46
N ARG A 31 2.33 4.95 9.39
CA ARG A 31 3.58 4.83 8.63
C ARG A 31 4.16 6.16 8.17
N ILE A 32 5.47 6.16 7.88
CA ILE A 32 6.18 7.22 7.16
C ILE A 32 6.68 6.62 5.85
N VAL A 33 6.62 7.38 4.75
CA VAL A 33 7.05 6.92 3.43
C VAL A 33 8.19 7.78 2.91
N TYR A 34 9.25 7.13 2.44
CA TYR A 34 10.39 7.76 1.78
C TYR A 34 10.60 7.19 0.37
N ASP A 35 11.06 8.05 -0.52
CA ASP A 35 11.55 7.73 -1.85
C ASP A 35 12.99 7.21 -1.74
N LEU A 36 13.24 6.01 -2.24
CA LEU A 36 14.60 5.44 -2.27
C LEU A 36 15.41 5.94 -3.48
N GLU A 37 14.81 6.80 -4.33
CA GLU A 37 15.42 7.40 -5.53
C GLU A 37 15.91 6.40 -6.59
N ASN A 38 15.46 5.15 -6.48
CA ASN A 38 15.86 4.05 -7.37
C ASN A 38 14.65 3.28 -7.93
N GLY A 39 13.49 3.94 -8.03
CA GLY A 39 12.24 3.31 -8.49
C GLY A 39 11.45 2.60 -7.40
N TYR A 40 11.91 2.66 -6.14
CA TYR A 40 11.22 2.07 -4.99
C TYR A 40 10.91 3.10 -3.91
N VAL A 41 9.98 2.75 -3.03
CA VAL A 41 9.71 3.47 -1.78
C VAL A 41 9.89 2.54 -0.60
N VAL A 42 10.25 3.10 0.55
CA VAL A 42 10.19 2.40 1.84
C VAL A 42 9.07 2.97 2.70
N LYS A 43 8.21 2.09 3.22
CA LYS A 43 7.18 2.39 4.20
C LYS A 43 7.64 1.91 5.59
N ILE A 44 7.83 2.85 6.51
CA ILE A 44 8.30 2.58 7.87
C ILE A 44 7.13 2.64 8.84
N ALA A 45 6.89 1.55 9.56
CA ALA A 45 5.90 1.51 10.62
C ALA A 45 6.34 2.37 11.82
N LYS A 46 5.43 3.21 12.30
CA LYS A 46 5.58 4.04 13.51
C LYS A 46 5.02 3.38 14.76
N ASN A 47 4.09 2.43 14.59
CA ASN A 47 3.33 1.79 15.66
C ASN A 47 2.82 0.43 15.20
N ASN A 48 2.16 -0.30 16.12
CA ASN A 48 1.62 -1.64 15.86
C ASN A 48 0.59 -1.67 14.71
N ARG A 49 -0.11 -0.56 14.43
CA ARG A 49 -1.02 -0.46 13.28
C ARG A 49 -0.23 -0.47 11.97
N GLY A 50 0.87 0.28 11.91
CA GLY A 50 1.77 0.30 10.76
C GLY A 50 2.45 -1.05 10.51
N ILE A 51 2.84 -1.76 11.56
CA ILE A 51 3.42 -3.11 11.47
C ILE A 51 2.39 -4.07 10.87
N ALA A 52 1.15 -4.05 11.40
CA ALA A 52 0.07 -4.89 10.87
C ALA A 52 -0.24 -4.57 9.40
N GLN A 53 -0.28 -3.28 9.03
CA GLN A 53 -0.46 -2.86 7.63
C GLN A 53 0.65 -3.39 6.73
N ASN A 54 1.92 -3.26 7.13
CA ASN A 54 3.05 -3.77 6.33
C ASN A 54 2.99 -5.29 6.16
N LYS A 55 2.70 -6.03 7.25
CA LYS A 55 2.53 -7.49 7.19
C LYS A 55 1.41 -7.89 6.23
N THR A 56 0.24 -7.25 6.34
CA THR A 56 -0.90 -7.53 5.46
C THR A 56 -0.59 -7.21 3.99
N GLU A 57 0.07 -6.08 3.69
CA GLU A 57 0.47 -5.77 2.32
C GLU A 57 1.43 -6.85 1.78
N TYR A 58 2.42 -7.29 2.57
CA TYR A 58 3.35 -8.34 2.15
C TYR A 58 2.65 -9.67 1.85
N GLU A 59 1.76 -10.13 2.72
CA GLU A 59 0.98 -11.37 2.53
C GLU A 59 0.09 -11.30 1.28
N ILE A 60 -0.54 -10.16 1.02
CA ILE A 60 -1.31 -9.94 -0.20
C ILE A 60 -0.39 -9.97 -1.42
N SER A 61 0.74 -9.27 -1.40
CA SER A 61 1.67 -9.23 -2.55
C SER A 61 2.27 -10.59 -2.88
N LEU A 62 2.47 -11.48 -1.89
CA LEU A 62 2.95 -12.85 -2.11
C LEU A 62 1.86 -13.76 -2.71
N SER A 63 0.61 -13.58 -2.30
CA SER A 63 -0.51 -14.43 -2.70
C SER A 63 -1.26 -13.93 -3.94
N ASP A 64 -1.04 -12.69 -4.35
CA ASP A 64 -1.67 -12.07 -5.49
C ASP A 64 -0.88 -12.27 -6.78
N ASN A 65 -1.52 -12.96 -7.71
CA ASN A 65 -1.06 -13.17 -9.08
C ASN A 65 -1.73 -12.21 -10.06
N THR A 66 -2.51 -11.24 -9.58
CA THR A 66 -3.00 -10.16 -10.45
C THR A 66 -1.88 -9.14 -10.67
N ASN A 67 -2.04 -8.33 -11.71
CA ASN A 67 -1.19 -7.17 -11.91
C ASN A 67 -1.74 -5.93 -11.21
N LEU A 68 -2.87 -6.00 -10.49
CA LEU A 68 -3.57 -4.82 -9.97
C LEU A 68 -2.86 -4.09 -8.83
N PHE A 69 -1.92 -4.73 -8.13
CA PHE A 69 -1.18 -4.13 -7.03
C PHE A 69 0.24 -3.77 -7.45
N ALA A 70 0.76 -2.67 -6.90
CA ALA A 70 2.19 -2.40 -6.90
C ALA A 70 2.89 -3.45 -6.03
N LYS A 71 3.93 -4.10 -6.58
CA LYS A 71 4.56 -5.26 -5.95
C LYS A 71 5.50 -4.85 -4.82
N ILE A 72 5.59 -5.73 -3.83
CA ILE A 72 6.54 -5.60 -2.72
C ILE A 72 7.81 -6.35 -3.07
N LEU A 73 8.93 -5.66 -2.92
CA LEU A 73 10.25 -6.22 -3.15
C LEU A 73 10.71 -7.03 -1.94
N ASP A 74 10.59 -6.45 -0.73
CA ASP A 74 11.02 -7.09 0.50
C ASP A 74 10.41 -6.42 1.76
N VAL A 75 10.49 -7.10 2.90
CA VAL A 75 10.12 -6.58 4.23
C VAL A 75 11.18 -6.95 5.26
N SER A 76 11.36 -6.11 6.29
CA SER A 76 12.21 -6.48 7.42
C SER A 76 11.53 -7.59 8.23
N GLU A 77 12.32 -8.42 8.94
CA GLU A 77 11.80 -9.58 9.70
C GLU A 77 10.67 -9.23 10.68
N ASN A 78 10.74 -8.04 11.28
CA ASN A 78 9.72 -7.52 12.20
C ASN A 78 8.62 -6.66 11.51
N PHE A 79 8.57 -6.64 10.18
CA PHE A 79 7.66 -5.84 9.35
C PHE A 79 7.72 -4.32 9.59
N LYS A 80 8.75 -3.81 10.26
CA LYS A 80 8.94 -2.37 10.48
C LYS A 80 9.19 -1.64 9.18
N TYR A 81 9.93 -2.23 8.26
CA TYR A 81 10.22 -1.68 6.93
C TYR A 81 9.59 -2.55 5.86
N LEU A 82 9.02 -1.91 4.85
CA LEU A 82 8.48 -2.55 3.65
C LEU A 82 8.96 -1.76 2.44
N VAL A 83 9.62 -2.42 1.50
CA VAL A 83 10.08 -1.82 0.24
C VAL A 83 9.18 -2.28 -0.89
N MET A 84 8.62 -1.34 -1.64
CA MET A 84 7.73 -1.64 -2.76
C MET A 84 8.00 -0.74 -3.96
N GLU A 85 7.48 -1.15 -5.12
CA GLU A 85 7.54 -0.35 -6.33
C GLU A 85 6.98 1.07 -6.11
N LYS A 86 7.70 2.07 -6.61
CA LYS A 86 7.26 3.46 -6.59
C LYS A 86 6.39 3.74 -7.81
N ALA A 87 5.10 3.96 -7.59
CA ALA A 87 4.18 4.42 -8.61
C ALA A 87 4.06 5.94 -8.64
N ILE A 88 3.78 6.51 -9.83
CA ILE A 88 3.45 7.93 -9.97
C ILE A 88 2.07 8.16 -9.36
N LYS A 89 1.94 9.11 -8.44
CA LYS A 89 0.67 9.35 -7.73
C LYS A 89 -0.46 9.75 -8.69
N ILE A 90 -1.59 9.04 -8.61
CA ILE A 90 -2.82 9.47 -9.26
C ILE A 90 -3.52 10.50 -8.37
N LYS A 91 -3.75 11.70 -8.91
CA LYS A 91 -4.45 12.79 -8.20
C LYS A 91 -5.95 12.78 -8.43
N ASP A 92 -6.36 12.30 -9.59
CA ASP A 92 -7.76 12.29 -10.04
C ASP A 92 -8.21 10.85 -10.29
N ILE A 93 -9.33 10.46 -9.68
CA ILE A 93 -9.90 9.12 -9.82
C ILE A 93 -10.34 8.84 -11.27
N PHE A 94 -10.53 9.88 -12.08
CA PHE A 94 -10.85 9.76 -13.49
C PHE A 94 -9.88 8.85 -14.27
N TYR A 95 -8.58 8.85 -13.95
CA TYR A 95 -7.61 7.96 -14.60
C TYR A 95 -7.90 6.48 -14.35
N VAL A 96 -8.36 6.15 -13.14
CA VAL A 96 -8.77 4.79 -12.76
C VAL A 96 -10.06 4.42 -13.47
N TRP A 97 -11.04 5.33 -13.49
CA TRP A 97 -12.30 5.12 -14.20
C TRP A 97 -12.10 4.86 -15.69
N LYS A 98 -11.28 5.68 -16.35
CA LYS A 98 -10.92 5.52 -17.76
C LYS A 98 -10.30 4.15 -18.03
N TYR A 99 -9.38 3.70 -17.18
CA TYR A 99 -8.72 2.40 -17.34
C TYR A 99 -9.69 1.22 -17.23
N PHE A 100 -10.66 1.28 -16.30
CA PHE A 100 -11.67 0.23 -16.14
C PHE A 100 -12.92 0.43 -17.03
N ASN A 101 -12.93 1.45 -17.89
CA ASN A 101 -14.07 1.81 -18.74
C ASN A 101 -15.38 2.02 -17.93
N VAL A 102 -15.30 2.78 -16.84
CA VAL A 102 -16.44 3.13 -15.97
C VAL A 102 -16.57 4.65 -15.85
N LYS A 103 -17.72 5.14 -15.39
CA LYS A 103 -18.01 6.58 -15.31
C LYS A 103 -17.97 7.16 -13.90
N ASN A 104 -18.06 6.31 -12.89
CA ASN A 104 -18.17 6.72 -11.49
C ASN A 104 -17.77 5.58 -10.56
N ASN A 105 -17.65 5.88 -9.26
CA ASN A 105 -17.28 4.88 -8.27
C ASN A 105 -18.32 3.75 -8.11
N ARG A 106 -19.62 4.00 -8.36
CA ARG A 106 -20.64 2.94 -8.27
C ARG A 106 -20.38 1.86 -9.31
N GLU A 107 -20.06 2.26 -10.55
CA GLU A 107 -19.66 1.34 -11.61
C GLU A 107 -18.28 0.72 -11.34
N LEU A 108 -17.32 1.48 -10.82
CA LEU A 108 -16.00 0.95 -10.42
C LEU A 108 -16.14 -0.21 -9.41
N TYR A 109 -17.05 -0.09 -8.44
CA TYR A 109 -17.32 -1.12 -7.44
C TYR A 109 -18.01 -2.38 -8.02
N GLN A 110 -18.49 -2.31 -9.26
CA GLN A 110 -19.07 -3.45 -9.98
C GLN A 110 -18.05 -4.17 -10.86
N VAL A 111 -16.84 -3.64 -11.01
CA VAL A 111 -15.81 -4.30 -11.83
C VAL A 111 -15.39 -5.61 -11.14
N LYS A 112 -15.61 -6.73 -11.84
CA LYS A 112 -15.48 -8.09 -11.31
C LYS A 112 -14.10 -8.36 -10.68
N ASN A 113 -13.02 -7.90 -11.32
CA ASN A 113 -11.68 -8.09 -10.78
C ASN A 113 -11.47 -7.34 -9.45
N LEU A 114 -12.01 -6.13 -9.29
CA LEU A 114 -11.98 -5.35 -8.04
C LEU A 114 -12.81 -6.00 -6.94
N GLN A 115 -13.99 -6.54 -7.28
CA GLN A 115 -14.81 -7.33 -6.35
C GLN A 115 -14.08 -8.58 -5.89
N ASN A 116 -13.44 -9.30 -6.82
CA ASN A 116 -12.69 -10.52 -6.52
C ASN A 116 -11.54 -10.25 -5.54
N ILE A 117 -10.70 -9.23 -5.80
CA ILE A 117 -9.60 -8.90 -4.88
C ILE A 117 -10.10 -8.35 -3.54
N SER A 118 -11.20 -7.59 -3.54
CA SER A 118 -11.81 -7.08 -2.30
C SER A 118 -12.34 -8.23 -1.45
N SER A 119 -13.01 -9.20 -2.05
CA SER A 119 -13.49 -10.40 -1.34
C SER A 119 -12.34 -11.29 -0.89
N LYS A 120 -11.35 -11.55 -1.76
CA LYS A 120 -10.22 -12.46 -1.49
C LYS A 120 -9.33 -11.95 -0.36
N TYR A 121 -9.04 -10.65 -0.34
CA TYR A 121 -8.08 -10.06 0.60
C TYR A 121 -8.74 -9.21 1.70
N GLY A 122 -10.08 -9.13 1.71
CA GLY A 122 -10.83 -8.32 2.67
C GLY A 122 -10.55 -6.82 2.55
N LEU A 123 -10.24 -6.33 1.34
CA LEU A 123 -10.06 -4.89 1.09
C LEU A 123 -11.39 -4.16 1.23
N LEU A 124 -11.33 -2.91 1.69
CA LEU A 124 -12.49 -2.03 1.67
C LEU A 124 -12.72 -1.53 0.25
N LEU A 125 -13.79 -1.98 -0.39
CA LEU A 125 -14.11 -1.59 -1.77
C LEU A 125 -14.25 -0.06 -1.93
N VAL A 126 -14.77 0.61 -0.89
CA VAL A 126 -14.86 2.09 -0.83
C VAL A 126 -13.49 2.77 -0.90
N ASP A 127 -12.43 2.15 -0.39
CA ASP A 127 -11.08 2.71 -0.48
C ASP A 127 -10.54 2.63 -1.92
N LEU A 128 -10.98 1.66 -2.73
CA LEU A 128 -10.60 1.59 -4.14
C LEU A 128 -11.22 2.73 -4.97
N GLY A 129 -12.22 3.45 -4.45
CA GLY A 129 -12.78 4.65 -5.09
C GLY A 129 -12.01 5.93 -4.81
N ARG A 130 -10.88 5.87 -4.08
CA ARG A 130 -10.12 7.05 -3.65
C ARG A 130 -8.81 7.15 -4.45
N PRO A 131 -8.53 8.27 -5.14
CA PRO A 131 -7.36 8.39 -6.01
C PRO A 131 -6.03 8.22 -5.24
N VAL A 132 -6.00 8.61 -3.97
CA VAL A 132 -4.82 8.48 -3.10
C VAL A 132 -4.34 7.03 -2.89
N ASN A 133 -5.20 6.04 -3.15
CA ASN A 133 -4.86 4.61 -3.02
C ASN A 133 -4.36 4.00 -4.32
N TRP A 134 -4.24 4.81 -5.39
CA TRP A 134 -3.75 4.40 -6.69
C TRP A 134 -2.50 5.15 -7.13
N GLY A 135 -1.70 4.48 -7.95
CA GLY A 135 -0.60 5.09 -8.70
C GLY A 135 -0.53 4.55 -10.13
N LEU A 136 0.32 5.14 -10.96
CA LEU A 136 0.63 4.68 -12.32
C LEU A 136 1.99 3.98 -12.32
N LEU A 137 2.02 2.76 -12.85
CA LEU A 137 3.22 2.02 -13.22
C LEU A 137 3.08 1.57 -14.67
N ASN A 138 4.03 1.93 -15.53
CA ASN A 138 4.00 1.61 -16.97
C ASN A 138 2.63 1.92 -17.60
N GLU A 139 2.17 3.16 -17.41
CA GLU A 139 0.87 3.69 -17.89
C GLU A 139 -0.39 3.00 -17.34
N ARG A 140 -0.22 2.07 -16.40
CA ARG A 140 -1.31 1.27 -15.84
C ARG A 140 -1.60 1.69 -14.39
N PRO A 141 -2.87 1.98 -14.05
CA PRO A 141 -3.28 2.15 -12.66
C PRO A 141 -3.03 0.89 -11.84
N VAL A 142 -2.40 1.07 -10.69
CA VAL A 142 -2.11 0.04 -9.69
C VAL A 142 -2.52 0.53 -8.31
N ILE A 143 -2.96 -0.39 -7.47
CA ILE A 143 -3.28 -0.15 -6.07
C ILE A 143 -1.95 -0.09 -5.30
N ILE A 144 -1.73 1.01 -4.57
CA ILE A 144 -0.49 1.27 -3.82
C ILE A 144 -0.67 1.26 -2.30
N ASP A 145 -1.92 1.27 -1.84
CA ASP A 145 -2.28 1.16 -0.43
C ASP A 145 -3.36 0.08 -0.27
N TYR A 146 -2.94 -1.07 0.25
CA TYR A 146 -3.78 -2.26 0.42
C TYR A 146 -3.56 -2.92 1.79
N GLY A 147 -2.96 -2.20 2.74
CA GLY A 147 -2.72 -2.67 4.11
C GLY A 147 -3.89 -2.44 5.06
N TYR A 148 -4.90 -1.67 4.65
CA TYR A 148 -6.08 -1.38 5.47
C TYR A 148 -7.26 -2.30 5.11
N THR A 149 -7.17 -3.56 5.54
CA THR A 149 -8.23 -4.56 5.36
C THR A 149 -9.28 -4.50 6.46
N ASN A 150 -10.40 -5.21 6.26
CA ASN A 150 -11.43 -5.40 7.28
C ASN A 150 -10.86 -5.95 8.60
N GLU A 151 -9.90 -6.87 8.54
CA GLU A 151 -9.25 -7.42 9.74
C GLU A 151 -8.43 -6.35 10.46
N VAL A 152 -7.56 -5.64 9.74
CA VAL A 152 -6.72 -4.56 10.30
C VAL A 152 -7.60 -3.47 10.92
N ARG A 153 -8.67 -3.08 10.22
CA ARG A 153 -9.66 -2.12 10.72
C ARG A 153 -10.30 -2.59 12.03
N ARG A 154 -10.82 -3.82 12.06
CA ARG A 154 -11.47 -4.38 13.25
C ARG A 154 -10.52 -4.41 14.45
N ARG A 155 -9.28 -4.89 14.25
CA ARG A 155 -8.31 -5.08 15.33
C ARG A 155 -7.75 -3.76 15.87
N TYR A 156 -7.49 -2.78 15.01
CA TYR A 156 -6.70 -1.60 15.40
C TYR A 156 -7.43 -0.26 15.40
N TYR A 157 -8.60 -0.18 14.75
CA TYR A 157 -9.33 1.08 14.55
C TYR A 157 -10.75 1.05 15.13
N MET A 158 -11.35 -0.13 15.32
CA MET A 158 -12.70 -0.28 15.86
C MET A 158 -12.76 -0.79 17.31
N HIS A 159 -11.63 -0.89 18.00
CA HIS A 159 -11.63 -1.40 19.37
C HIS A 159 -12.55 -0.53 20.27
N PRO A 160 -13.48 -1.12 21.07
CA PRO A 160 -14.49 -0.39 21.83
C PRO A 160 -13.95 0.77 22.67
N LEU A 161 -12.76 0.61 23.26
CA LEU A 161 -12.07 1.64 24.05
C LEU A 161 -11.71 2.91 23.24
N LEU A 162 -11.47 2.80 21.93
CA LEU A 162 -11.20 3.97 21.06
C LEU A 162 -12.49 4.77 20.75
N ARG A 163 -13.67 4.17 20.93
CA ARG A 163 -14.96 4.85 20.71
C ARG A 163 -15.37 5.72 21.90
N LEU A 164 -14.86 5.43 23.10
CA LEU A 164 -15.10 6.20 24.32
C LEU A 164 -14.25 7.48 24.40
N LEU A 165 -13.07 7.51 23.77
CA LEU A 165 -12.17 8.68 23.73
C LEU A 165 -12.48 9.69 22.61
N ARG A 166 -13.59 9.50 21.89
CA ARG A 166 -14.02 10.35 20.76
C ARG A 166 -15.37 11.03 20.99
N LYS A 167 -15.88 11.01 22.23
CA LYS A 167 -16.99 11.84 22.68
C LYS A 167 -16.47 12.98 23.54
#